data_AF-A0A7U9BZ01-F1
#
_entry.id   AF-A0A7U9BZ01-F1
#
_cell.length_a   1.000
_cell.length_b   1.000
_cell.length_c   1.000
_cell.angle_alpha   90.00
_cell.angle_beta   90.00
_cell.angle_gamma   90.00
#
_symmetry.space_group_name_H-M   'P 1'
#
loop_
_entity.id
_entity.type
_entity.pdbx_description
1 polymer ?
#
loop_
_entity_poly.entity_id
_entity_poly.type
_entity_poly.pdbx_seq_one_letter_code
_entity_poly.pdbx_strand_id
1 'polypeptide(L)'
;MSFIIENKRLPNYTDWMKHRVDSPKGKEIYSHRMSVVEPVFGNIGTTKRLNRFSLRGKKKVQGQWQLYCLVHNIEKLANYGHLVAS
;
A
#
# COMPACT_ATOMS: atom_id res chain seq x y z
N MET A 1 -0.24 33.08 -7.57
CA MET A 1 -1.32 33.61 -6.71
C MET A 1 -2.37 32.52 -6.54
N SER A 2 -2.19 31.62 -5.57
CA SER A 2 -3.21 30.64 -5.20
C SER A 2 -4.21 31.34 -4.28
N PHE A 3 -5.44 31.54 -4.76
CA PHE A 3 -6.52 32.04 -3.91
C PHE A 3 -6.81 31.01 -2.82
N ILE A 4 -6.65 31.41 -1.55
CA ILE A 4 -7.09 30.61 -0.40
C ILE A 4 -8.62 30.67 -0.41
N ILE A 5 -9.26 29.69 -1.02
CA ILE A 5 -10.69 29.44 -0.81
C ILE A 5 -10.77 28.89 0.61
N GLU A 6 -11.12 29.73 1.57
CA GLU A 6 -11.35 29.34 2.96
C GLU A 6 -12.63 28.47 3.02
N ASN A 7 -12.48 27.18 2.70
CA ASN A 7 -13.58 26.24 2.68
C ASN A 7 -13.83 25.77 4.11
N LYS A 8 -14.71 26.47 4.84
CA LYS A 8 -15.19 26.14 6.20
C LYS A 8 -16.07 24.88 6.23
N ARG A 9 -15.64 23.80 5.57
CA ARG A 9 -16.34 22.49 5.62
C ARG A 9 -15.95 21.73 6.88
N LEU A 10 -16.87 20.91 7.37
CA LEU A 10 -16.61 20.01 8.49
C LEU A 10 -15.46 19.04 8.16
N PRO A 11 -14.64 18.65 9.16
CA PRO A 11 -13.56 17.68 8.96
C PRO A 11 -14.11 16.35 8.47
N ASN A 12 -13.45 15.75 7.49
CA ASN A 12 -13.77 14.41 7.01
C ASN A 12 -12.61 13.42 7.28
N TYR A 13 -12.80 12.16 6.89
CA TYR A 13 -11.79 11.11 7.07
C TYR A 13 -10.44 11.44 6.41
N THR A 14 -10.45 12.16 5.28
CA THR A 14 -9.22 12.59 4.59
C THR A 14 -8.46 13.63 5.43
N ASP A 15 -9.17 14.57 6.05
CA ASP A 15 -8.53 15.59 6.90
C ASP A 15 -7.90 14.95 8.14
N TRP A 16 -8.57 13.95 8.72
CA TRP A 16 -8.01 13.16 9.82
C TRP A 16 -6.79 12.34 9.40
N MET A 17 -6.82 11.71 8.22
CA MET A 17 -5.67 10.97 7.69
C MET A 17 -4.49 11.89 7.44
N LYS A 18 -4.72 13.09 6.88
CA LYS A 18 -3.68 14.12 6.70
C LYS A 18 -3.04 14.49 8.02
N HIS A 19 -3.85 14.87 9.02
CA HIS A 19 -3.32 15.21 10.34
C HIS A 19 -2.50 14.07 10.96
N ARG A 20 -2.94 12.82 10.82
CA ARG A 20 -2.20 11.65 11.30
C ARG A 20 -0.85 11.51 10.60
N VAL A 21 -0.83 11.55 9.27
CA VAL A 21 0.38 11.35 8.45
C VAL A 21 1.36 12.51 8.63
N ASP A 22 0.86 13.75 8.77
CA ASP A 22 1.70 14.95 8.85
C ASP A 22 2.34 15.18 10.22
N SER A 23 1.88 14.46 11.25
CA SER A 23 2.53 14.47 12.57
C SER A 23 3.99 13.97 12.48
N PRO A 24 4.92 14.41 13.35
CA PRO A 24 6.31 13.96 13.31
C PRO A 24 6.47 12.43 13.34
N LYS A 25 5.73 11.77 14.26
CA LYS A 25 5.65 10.31 14.34
C LYS A 25 5.03 9.69 13.09
N GLY A 26 3.99 10.32 12.53
CA GLY A 26 3.34 9.89 11.30
C GLY A 26 4.30 9.90 10.11
N LYS A 27 5.09 10.97 9.96
CA LYS A 27 6.09 11.12 8.90
C LYS A 27 7.21 10.09 9.03
N GLU A 28 7.68 9.84 10.25
CA GLU A 28 8.67 8.80 10.52
C GLU A 28 8.15 7.41 10.14
N ILE A 29 6.94 7.03 10.56
CA ILE A 29 6.35 5.74 10.18
C ILE A 29 6.09 5.67 8.66
N TYR A 30 5.60 6.76 8.07
CA TYR A 30 5.26 6.82 6.65
C TYR A 30 6.50 6.73 5.75
N SER A 31 7.64 7.29 6.16
CA SER A 31 8.89 7.23 5.38
C SER A 31 9.35 5.79 5.12
N HIS A 32 9.12 4.89 6.09
CA HIS A 32 9.46 3.47 5.97
C HIS A 32 8.62 2.74 4.89
N ARG A 33 7.49 3.31 4.45
CA ARG A 33 6.67 2.70 3.40
C ARG A 33 7.43 2.54 2.09
N MET A 34 8.32 3.47 1.76
CA MET A 34 9.09 3.44 0.52
C MET A 34 9.95 2.18 0.42
N SER A 35 10.52 1.70 1.53
CA SER A 35 11.37 0.51 1.54
C SER A 35 10.58 -0.77 1.78
N VAL A 36 9.48 -0.74 2.52
CA VAL A 36 8.77 -1.97 2.91
C VAL A 36 7.52 -2.27 2.10
N VAL A 37 6.72 -1.25 1.76
CA VAL A 37 5.38 -1.42 1.18
C VAL A 37 5.39 -1.21 -0.34
N GLU A 38 6.03 -0.15 -0.83
CA GLU A 38 6.01 0.20 -2.25
C GLU A 38 6.63 -0.89 -3.17
N PRO A 39 7.70 -1.62 -2.79
CA PRO A 39 8.22 -2.72 -3.61
C PRO A 39 7.22 -3.88 -3.78
N VAL A 40 6.40 -4.15 -2.75
CA VAL A 40 5.38 -5.21 -2.79
C VAL A 40 4.29 -4.84 -3.80
N PHE A 41 3.78 -3.60 -3.73
CA PHE A 41 2.80 -3.09 -4.69
C PHE A 41 3.39 -3.00 -6.11
N GLY A 42 4.65 -2.59 -6.23
CA GLY A 42 5.38 -2.59 -7.49
C GLY A 42 5.40 -3.98 -8.12
N ASN A 43 5.88 -5.00 -7.41
CA ASN A 43 5.92 -6.37 -7.93
C ASN A 43 4.52 -6.86 -8.33
N ILE A 44 3.52 -6.73 -7.45
CA ILE A 44 2.16 -7.19 -7.74
C ILE A 44 1.54 -6.46 -8.95
N GLY A 45 1.69 -5.14 -9.02
CA GLY A 45 1.09 -4.30 -10.05
C GLY A 45 1.78 -4.41 -11.41
N THR A 46 3.12 -4.40 -11.45
CA THR A 46 3.89 -4.36 -12.71
C THR A 46 4.34 -5.75 -13.15
N THR A 47 4.93 -6.54 -12.25
CA THR A 47 5.53 -7.84 -12.59
C THR A 47 4.46 -8.93 -12.67
N LYS A 48 3.56 -8.98 -11.68
CA LYS A 48 2.42 -9.91 -11.69
C LYS A 48 1.20 -9.37 -12.44
N ARG A 49 1.26 -8.11 -12.89
CA ARG A 49 0.26 -7.45 -13.78
C ARG A 49 -1.14 -7.32 -13.17
N LEU A 50 -1.28 -7.28 -11.84
CA LEU A 50 -2.56 -6.99 -11.18
C LEU A 50 -2.77 -5.48 -11.05
N ASN A 51 -2.97 -4.79 -12.17
CA ASN A 51 -3.28 -3.36 -12.20
C ASN A 51 -4.77 -3.07 -11.94
N ARG A 52 -5.64 -4.08 -12.05
CA ARG A 52 -7.07 -4.02 -11.74
C ARG A 52 -7.57 -5.36 -11.22
N PHE A 53 -8.53 -5.32 -10.30
CA PHE A 53 -9.24 -6.52 -9.89
C PHE A 53 -10.17 -6.98 -11.02
N SER A 54 -10.10 -8.26 -11.37
CA SER A 54 -10.93 -8.85 -12.42
C SER A 54 -12.27 -9.38 -11.89
N LEU A 55 -12.37 -9.57 -10.57
CA LEU A 55 -13.57 -10.07 -9.90
C LEU A 55 -14.42 -8.94 -9.34
N ARG A 56 -15.72 -9.20 -9.16
CA ARG A 56 -16.67 -8.29 -8.49
C ARG A 56 -17.11 -8.85 -7.15
N GLY A 57 -17.31 -7.95 -6.19
CA GLY A 57 -17.73 -8.25 -4.83
C GLY A 57 -16.55 -8.47 -3.87
N LYS A 58 -16.69 -7.93 -2.65
CA LYS A 58 -15.62 -7.88 -1.63
C LYS A 58 -14.97 -9.25 -1.39
N LYS A 59 -15.78 -10.31 -1.23
CA LYS A 59 -15.27 -11.67 -0.95
C LYS A 59 -14.36 -12.20 -2.06
N LYS A 60 -14.75 -12.00 -3.32
CA LYS A 60 -13.98 -12.49 -4.48
C LYS A 60 -12.70 -11.66 -4.68
N VAL A 61 -12.82 -10.34 -4.60
CA VAL A 61 -11.67 -9.42 -4.68
C VAL A 61 -10.66 -9.71 -3.57
N GLN A 62 -11.12 -9.98 -2.35
CA GLN A 62 -10.25 -10.35 -1.23
C GLN A 62 -9.47 -11.64 -1.53
N GLY A 63 -10.13 -12.68 -2.05
CA GLY A 63 -9.47 -13.92 -2.44
C GLY A 63 -8.42 -13.70 -3.55
N GLN A 64 -8.75 -12.89 -4.56
CA GLN A 64 -7.80 -12.50 -5.60
C GLN A 64 -6.59 -11.77 -5.01
N TRP A 65 -6.80 -10.80 -4.13
CA TRP A 65 -5.72 -10.07 -3.48
C TRP A 65 -4.80 -11.00 -2.66
N GLN A 66 -5.39 -11.87 -1.84
CA GLN A 66 -4.64 -12.83 -1.01
C GLN A 66 -3.80 -13.79 -1.86
N LEU A 67 -4.33 -14.26 -3.00
CA LEU A 67 -3.58 -15.11 -3.92
C LEU A 67 -2.33 -14.40 -4.46
N TYR A 68 -2.46 -13.14 -4.88
CA TYR A 68 -1.32 -12.37 -5.37
C TYR A 68 -0.29 -12.08 -4.28
N CYS A 69 -0.74 -11.79 -3.06
CA CYS A 69 0.15 -11.65 -1.90
C CYS A 69 0.90 -12.96 -1.60
N LEU A 70 0.24 -14.11 -1.70
CA LEU A 70 0.87 -15.42 -1.50
C LEU A 70 1.96 -15.67 -2.55
N VAL A 71 1.64 -15.42 -3.83
CA VAL A 71 2.61 -15.56 -4.94
C VAL A 71 3.83 -14.68 -4.72
N HIS A 72 3.63 -13.42 -4.34
CA HIS A 72 4.73 -12.51 -4.00
C HIS A 72 5.59 -13.03 -2.83
N ASN A 73 4.96 -13.53 -1.77
CA ASN A 73 5.68 -14.05 -0.61
C ASN A 73 6.49 -15.31 -0.94
N ILE A 74 5.91 -16.24 -1.72
CA ILE A 74 6.62 -17.46 -2.17
C ILE A 74 7.83 -17.09 -3.02
N GLU A 75 7.68 -16.16 -3.96
CA GLU A 75 8.80 -15.66 -4.77
C GLU A 75 9.91 -15.07 -3.90
N LYS A 76 9.56 -14.29 -2.86
CA LYS A 76 10.54 -13.77 -1.92
C LYS A 76 11.27 -14.91 -1.19
N LEU A 77 10.55 -15.93 -0.71
CA LEU A 77 11.14 -17.08 -0.04
C LEU A 77 12.04 -17.90 -0.98
N ALA A 78 11.65 -18.10 -2.23
CA ALA A 78 12.47 -18.82 -3.20
C ALA A 78 13.79 -18.09 -3.49
N ASN A 79 13.76 -16.76 -3.60
CA ASN A 79 14.94 -15.97 -3.95
C ASN A 79 15.86 -15.68 -2.75
N TYR A 80 15.30 -15.53 -1.55
CA TYR A 80 16.04 -15.05 -0.39
C TYR A 80 15.95 -15.97 0.85
N GLY A 81 15.14 -17.02 0.80
CA GLY A 81 14.90 -17.90 1.96
C GLY A 81 16.17 -18.61 2.45
N HIS A 82 17.09 -18.93 1.54
CA HIS A 82 18.38 -19.55 1.89
C HIS A 82 19.31 -18.59 2.64
N LEU A 83 19.27 -17.29 2.36
CA LEU A 83 20.09 -16.27 3.03
C LEU A 83 19.67 -16.01 4.48
N VAL A 84 18.45 -16.40 4.85
CA VAL A 84 17.92 -16.28 6.21
C VAL A 84 18.20 -17.55 7.04
N ALA A 85 18.43 -18.69 6.37
CA ALA A 85 18.65 -19.99 7.01
C ALA A 85 20.14 -20.33 7.24
N SER A 86 21.05 -19.56 6.64
CA SER A 86 22.51 -19.62 6.81
C SER A 86 22.98 -18.59 7.84
#